data_AF-A0A3B0Z0U5-F1
#
_entry.id   AF-A0A3B0Z0U5-F1
#
_cell.length_a   1.000
_cell.length_b   1.000
_cell.length_c   1.000
_cell.angle_alpha   90.00
_cell.angle_beta   90.00
_cell.angle_gamma   90.00
#
_symmetry.space_group_name_H-M   'P 1'
#
loop_
_entity.id
_entity.type
_entity.pdbx_description
1 polymer ?
#
loop_
_entity_poly.entity_id
_entity_poly.type
_entity_poly.pdbx_seq_one_letter_code
_entity_poly.pdbx_strand_id
1 'polypeptide(L)' 'MERFFRSLKTEWVPRMGYRFSIEAKNAIINYILGYYSQVRPHTYNDGLALNVKENNYWIEYNSIAKKT' A
#
# COMPACT_ATOMS: atom_id res chain seq x y z
N MET A 1 -13.23 -2.71 -6.96
CA MET A 1 -12.83 -3.01 -5.57
C MET A 1 -11.35 -3.37 -5.55
N GLU A 2 -10.58 -2.79 -4.63
CA GLU A 2 -9.18 -3.15 -4.44
C GLU A 2 -9.04 -4.60 -3.99
N ARG A 3 -7.98 -5.27 -4.48
CA ARG A 3 -7.79 -6.70 -4.27
C ARG A 3 -6.55 -6.97 -3.42
N PHE A 4 -6.45 -6.28 -2.28
CA PHE A 4 -5.31 -6.35 -1.36
C PHE A 4 -4.90 -7.80 -1.06
N PHE A 5 -5.79 -8.59 -0.45
CA PHE A 5 -5.47 -9.96 -0.05
C PHE A 5 -5.25 -10.91 -1.22
N ARG A 6 -5.98 -10.74 -2.32
CA ARG A 6 -5.77 -11.57 -3.52
C ARG A 6 -4.34 -11.40 -4.01
N SER A 7 -3.94 -10.15 -4.17
CA SER A 7 -2.65 -9.81 -4.75
C SER A 7 -1.49 -10.15 -3.82
N LEU A 8 -1.64 -9.91 -2.51
CA LEU A 8 -0.69 -10.40 -1.51
C LEU A 8 -0.46 -11.91 -1.66
N LYS A 9 -1.55 -12.70 -1.73
CA LYS A 9 -1.46 -14.17 -1.84
C LYS A 9 -0.85 -14.64 -3.16
N THR A 10 -1.13 -13.98 -4.27
CA THR A 10 -0.71 -14.45 -5.60
C THR A 10 0.64 -13.92 -6.06
N GLU A 11 1.02 -12.72 -5.61
CA GLU A 11 2.20 -12.00 -6.10
C GLU A 11 3.35 -12.01 -5.08
N TRP A 12 3.07 -12.16 -3.77
CA TRP A 12 4.07 -11.95 -2.73
C TRP A 12 4.28 -13.14 -1.79
N VAL A 13 3.21 -13.88 -1.47
CA VAL A 13 3.32 -15.08 -0.63
C VAL A 13 3.87 -16.25 -1.45
N PRO A 14 4.96 -16.91 -1.02
CA PRO A 14 5.48 -18.09 -1.70
C PRO A 14 4.44 -19.20 -1.75
N ARG A 15 4.41 -19.97 -2.84
CA ARG A 15 3.47 -21.08 -3.02
C ARG A 15 3.54 -22.14 -1.92
N MET A 16 4.74 -22.38 -1.39
CA MET A 16 4.98 -23.33 -0.28
C MET A 16 4.77 -22.70 1.11
N GLY A 17 4.42 -21.42 1.16
CA GLY A 17 4.36 -20.64 2.40
C GLY A 17 5.73 -20.26 2.94
N TYR A 18 5.74 -19.73 4.16
CA TYR A 18 6.94 -19.35 4.89
C TYR A 18 7.30 -20.43 5.91
N ARG A 19 8.60 -20.63 6.14
CA ARG A 19 9.07 -21.66 7.09
C ARG A 19 8.88 -21.22 8.53
N PHE A 20 9.05 -19.92 8.79
CA PHE A 20 8.96 -19.34 10.14
C PHE A 20 7.98 -18.17 10.17
N SER A 21 7.33 -17.97 11.32
CA SER A 21 6.40 -16.85 11.52
C SER A 21 7.08 -15.48 11.38
N ILE A 22 8.35 -15.37 11.78
CA ILE A 22 9.12 -14.12 11.65
C ILE A 22 9.38 -13.75 10.19
N GLU A 23 9.61 -14.74 9.34
CA GLU A 23 9.79 -14.55 7.89
C GLU A 23 8.48 -14.06 7.26
N ALA A 24 7.37 -14.73 7.59
CA ALA A 24 6.05 -14.32 7.14
C ALA A 24 5.72 -12.89 7.56
N LYS A 25 5.98 -12.54 8.83
CA LYS A 25 5.76 -11.20 9.36
C LYS A 25 6.56 -10.16 8.58
N ASN A 26 7.86 -10.39 8.40
CA ASN A 26 8.72 -9.44 7.68
C ASN A 26 8.30 -9.30 6.21
N ALA A 27 7.97 -10.39 5.53
CA ALA A 27 7.53 -10.36 4.14
C ALA A 27 6.20 -9.60 3.96
N ILE A 28 5.23 -9.80 4.86
CA ILE A 28 3.95 -9.08 4.83
C ILE A 28 4.16 -7.59 5.13
N ILE A 29 5.01 -7.25 6.11
CA ILE A 29 5.34 -5.84 6.41
C ILE A 29 5.98 -5.17 5.19
N ASN A 30 6.94 -5.84 4.54
CA ASN A 30 7.59 -5.33 3.34
C ASN A 30 6.61 -5.16 2.17
N TYR A 31 5.65 -6.08 2.02
CA TYR A 31 4.57 -5.93 1.04
C TYR A 31 3.74 -4.68 1.31
N ILE A 32 3.29 -4.48 2.55
CA ILE A 32 2.40 -3.37 2.90
C ILE A 32 3.14 -2.04 2.79
N LEU A 33 4.22 -1.88 3.55
CA LEU A 33 4.91 -0.59 3.69
C LEU A 33 5.76 -0.23 2.47
N GLY A 34 6.28 -1.25 1.77
CA GLY A 34 7.01 -1.07 0.53
C GLY A 34 6.04 -1.06 -0.65
N TYR A 35 5.84 -2.23 -1.24
CA TYR A 35 5.21 -2.32 -2.56
C TYR A 35 3.77 -1.77 -2.60
N TYR A 36 2.90 -2.18 -1.69
CA TYR A 36 1.48 -1.82 -1.71
C TYR A 36 1.28 -0.32 -1.54
N SER A 37 1.84 0.26 -0.48
CA SER A 37 1.62 1.68 -0.17
C SER A 37 2.41 2.64 -1.05
N GLN A 38 3.62 2.27 -1.49
CA GLN A 38 4.51 3.18 -2.23
C GLN A 38 4.41 3.06 -3.74
N VAL A 39 4.09 1.87 -4.27
CA VAL A 39 4.26 1.59 -5.71
C VAL A 39 2.96 1.16 -6.39
N ARG A 40 2.12 0.37 -5.71
CA ARG A 40 0.97 -0.24 -6.36
C ARG A 40 -0.05 0.84 -6.80
N PRO A 41 -0.54 0.81 -8.05
CA PRO A 41 -1.61 1.70 -8.47
C PRO A 41 -2.96 1.26 -7.89
N HIS A 42 -3.72 2.22 -7.37
CA HIS A 42 -5.03 1.98 -6.74
C HIS A 42 -6.16 2.57 -7.59
N THR A 43 -7.12 1.74 -8.01
CA THR A 43 -8.24 2.20 -8.84
C THR A 43 -9.11 3.25 -8.13
N TYR A 44 -9.23 3.18 -6.80
CA TYR A 44 -9.98 4.18 -6.03
C TYR A 44 -9.24 5.51 -5.92
N ASN A 45 -7.90 5.50 -6.08
CA ASN A 45 -7.06 6.69 -6.01
C ASN A 45 -6.64 7.15 -7.41
N ASP A 46 -7.48 6.92 -8.43
CA ASP A 46 -7.22 7.35 -9.81
C ASP A 46 -5.93 6.75 -10.40
N GLY A 47 -5.56 5.56 -9.94
CA GLY A 47 -4.32 4.88 -10.32
C GLY A 47 -3.09 5.31 -9.54
N LEU A 48 -3.21 6.26 -8.60
CA LEU A 48 -2.09 6.67 -7.75
C LEU A 48 -1.77 5.62 -6.68
N ALA A 49 -0.50 5.58 -6.27
CA ALA A 49 -0.09 4.85 -5.07
C ALA A 49 -0.72 5.48 -3.82
N LEU A 50 -0.94 4.67 -2.79
CA LEU A 50 -1.59 5.11 -1.55
C LEU A 50 -0.87 6.32 -0.92
N ASN A 51 0.45 6.24 -0.78
CA ASN A 51 1.24 7.32 -0.18
C ASN A 51 1.21 8.60 -1.03
N VAL A 52 1.08 8.49 -2.35
CA VAL A 52 0.95 9.66 -3.23
C VAL A 52 -0.41 10.32 -3.03
N LYS A 53 -1.50 9.54 -2.96
CA LYS A 53 -2.83 10.07 -2.70
C LYS A 53 -2.92 10.74 -1.32
N GLU A 54 -2.33 10.12 -0.30
CA GLU A 54 -2.27 10.68 1.06
C GLU A 54 -1.46 11.99 1.10
N ASN A 55 -0.29 12.04 0.44
CA ASN A 55 0.51 13.26 0.36
C ASN A 55 -0.25 14.40 -0.33
N ASN A 56 -0.94 14.10 -1.43
CA ASN A 56 -1.75 15.11 -2.14
C ASN A 56 -2.87 15.65 -1.24
N TYR A 57 -3.55 14.77 -0.49
CA TYR A 57 -4.56 15.17 0.48
C TYR A 57 -4.00 16.15 1.51
N TRP A 58 -2.83 15.87 2.10
CA TRP A 58 -2.22 16.77 3.09
C TRP A 58 -1.78 18.11 2.50
N ILE A 59 -1.27 18.12 1.27
CA ILE A 59 -0.93 19.37 0.56
C ILE A 59 -2.18 20.24 0.36
N GLU A 60 -3.27 19.63 -0.12
CA GLU A 60 -4.55 20.34 -0.34
C GLU A 60 -5.14 20.84 0.98
N TYR A 61 -5.22 19.98 1.99
CA TYR A 61 -5.70 20.33 3.32
C TYR A 61 -4.95 21.53 3.91
N ASN A 62 -3.62 21.49 3.90
CA ASN A 62 -2.79 22.57 4.41
C ASN A 62 -2.91 23.85 3.58
N SER A 63 -3.16 23.75 2.28
CA SER A 63 -3.42 24.91 1.42
C SER A 63 -4.72 25.62 1.80
N ILE A 64 -5.77 24.87 2.07
CA ILE A 64 -7.08 25.40 2.46
C ILE A 64 -7.01 26.00 3.86
N ALA A 65 -6.43 25.28 4.82
CA ALA A 65 -6.30 25.73 6.20
C ALA A 65 -5.52 27.04 6.36
N LYS A 66 -4.59 27.33 5.44
CA LYS A 66 -3.83 28.61 5.42
C LYS A 66 -4.60 29.78 4.82
N LYS A 67 -5.68 29.52 4.07
CA LYS A 67 -6.51 30.55 3.42
C LYS A 67 -7.66 31.04 4.31
N THR A 68 -8.00 30.28 5.35
CA THR A 68 -8.91 30.64 6.44
C THR A 68 -8.16 31.34 7.56
#